data_AF-A0A3M1IKV7-F1
#
_entry.id   AF-A0A3M1IKV7-F1
#
_cell.length_a   1.000
_cell.length_b   1.000
_cell.length_c   1.000
_cell.angle_alpha   90.00
_cell.angle_beta   90.00
_cell.angle_gamma   90.00
#
_symmetry.space_group_name_H-M   'P 1'
#
loop_
_entity.id
_entity.type
_entity.pdbx_description
1 polymer ?
#
loop_
_entity_poly.entity_id
_entity_poly.type
_entity_poly.pdbx_seq_one_letter_code
_entity_poly.pdbx_strand_id
1 'polypeptide(L)'
;MDEGNHPWAGGCRLLFAGGLLLALHLAAQPLELQLPLGAETVAIRHQVPPNQRAILWTSSDLVTWEPRYAFVSDGGREPVHLPAEASWGFVRLEVRAFTVPPGLVWIRPGVFLMGSDPYEQGHNPDEGPVHEVRIDKGFWMGATEVTVRQFTDVMRYNPLPQGTDPREPIRRITVGEAEEYCRRLTARHRELGLIPPGTAYRLPSEAEWEYACRAGTTTRYSWGDDPDYQLMPRYAWCRLNCGGPQPVGQLLPNPWGLYDMHGNVFEWCLGWYAPYPGGERLGTDKLRNPRGGSYYCPLDYLRSASRHPDADLPSDLIGFRVVLAAECETVLPLQQVAIPEVTLHWAEDGTWVEIDATTTTPEATCHLETNGWKPSPSSPTPPVRLKQPATVRIAAFRPNWTRSEEVQVEIRRLPPPRIETERGALVLLHDDPAAVIEYQWPEEGVWRFYPGALPVPADTPLRARARKPGWLTSVVVRHNAP
;
A
#
# COMPACT_ATOMS: atom_id res chain seq x y z
N MET A 1 -37.57 -14.81 -0.55
CA MET A 1 -38.47 -13.65 -0.71
C MET A 1 -39.36 -13.64 0.51
N ASP A 2 -38.98 -12.85 1.52
CA ASP A 2 -39.88 -12.47 2.61
C ASP A 2 -40.05 -10.96 2.48
N GLU A 3 -41.24 -10.54 2.01
CA GLU A 3 -41.65 -9.14 1.95
C GLU A 3 -42.16 -8.72 3.34
N GLY A 4 -41.22 -8.53 4.26
CA GLY A 4 -41.49 -7.95 5.58
C GLY A 4 -41.75 -6.45 5.47
N ASN A 5 -43.02 -6.07 5.58
CA ASN A 5 -43.54 -4.72 5.43
C ASN A 5 -43.11 -3.82 6.62
N HIS A 6 -41.94 -3.17 6.55
CA HIS A 6 -41.54 -2.09 7.47
C HIS A 6 -41.69 -0.71 6.81
N PRO A 7 -42.20 0.30 7.55
CA PRO A 7 -42.61 1.58 6.98
C PRO A 7 -41.42 2.48 6.64
N TRP A 8 -41.33 2.73 5.34
CA TRP A 8 -40.63 3.76 4.58
C TRP A 8 -40.27 5.07 5.30
N ALA A 9 -38.97 5.38 5.26
CA ALA A 9 -38.45 6.75 5.19
C ALA A 9 -37.17 6.75 4.34
N GLY A 10 -37.16 7.47 3.20
CA GLY A 10 -35.90 7.83 2.52
C GLY A 10 -35.42 6.99 1.32
N GLY A 11 -36.30 6.60 0.40
CA GLY A 11 -35.91 6.29 -0.99
C GLY A 11 -34.95 5.11 -1.23
N CYS A 12 -34.70 4.23 -0.27
CA CYS A 12 -33.86 3.04 -0.48
C CYS A 12 -34.70 1.75 -0.49
N ARG A 13 -34.39 0.81 -1.38
CA ARG A 13 -34.97 -0.55 -1.37
C ARG A 13 -33.88 -1.58 -1.08
N LEU A 14 -34.14 -2.44 -0.09
CA LEU A 14 -33.26 -3.56 0.26
C LEU A 14 -33.93 -4.88 -0.17
N LEU A 15 -33.22 -5.72 -0.92
CA LEU A 15 -33.67 -7.08 -1.22
C LEU A 15 -32.61 -8.07 -0.75
N PHE A 16 -33.03 -9.06 0.03
CA PHE A 16 -32.20 -10.18 0.48
C PHE A 16 -32.57 -11.44 -0.30
N ALA A 17 -31.58 -12.06 -0.95
CA ALA A 17 -31.74 -13.38 -1.57
C ALA A 17 -30.41 -14.15 -1.54
N GLY A 18 -30.38 -15.30 -0.86
CA GLY A 18 -29.28 -16.29 -0.97
C GLY A 18 -27.88 -15.78 -0.62
N GLY A 19 -27.71 -14.95 0.41
CA GLY A 19 -26.42 -14.37 0.79
C GLY A 19 -26.06 -13.06 0.07
N LEU A 20 -26.90 -12.59 -0.85
CA LEU A 20 -26.76 -11.32 -1.55
C LEU A 20 -27.64 -10.24 -0.92
N LEU A 21 -27.04 -9.12 -0.52
CA LEU A 21 -27.77 -7.89 -0.18
C LEU A 21 -27.83 -6.99 -1.41
N LEU A 22 -29.04 -6.66 -1.87
CA LEU A 22 -29.27 -5.66 -2.91
C LEU A 22 -29.69 -4.35 -2.26
N ALA A 23 -28.88 -3.29 -2.39
CA ALA A 23 -29.25 -1.94 -1.95
C ALA A 23 -29.49 -1.04 -3.16
N LEU A 24 -30.72 -0.51 -3.27
CA LEU A 24 -31.10 0.52 -4.24
C LEU A 24 -31.00 1.87 -3.54
N HIS A 25 -30.11 2.75 -4.00
CA HIS A 25 -29.91 4.07 -3.41
C HIS A 25 -30.46 5.17 -4.32
N LEU A 26 -31.55 5.84 -3.92
CA LEU A 26 -32.22 6.90 -4.70
C LEU A 26 -32.14 8.30 -4.07
N ALA A 27 -31.39 8.48 -2.98
CA ALA A 27 -31.31 9.75 -2.23
C ALA A 27 -29.87 10.21 -2.02
N ALA A 28 -29.65 11.49 -1.74
CA ALA A 28 -28.32 12.09 -1.54
C ALA A 28 -27.73 11.93 -0.12
N GLN A 29 -28.38 11.15 0.75
CA GLN A 29 -27.94 10.90 2.13
C GLN A 29 -27.15 9.60 2.20
N PRO A 30 -26.13 9.44 3.05
CA PRO A 30 -25.42 8.17 3.17
C PRO A 30 -26.38 7.03 3.55
N LEU A 31 -26.24 5.88 2.89
CA LEU A 31 -26.99 4.66 3.22
C LEU A 31 -26.10 3.75 4.07
N GLU A 32 -26.45 3.59 5.34
CA GLU A 32 -25.77 2.67 6.27
C GLU A 32 -26.58 1.38 6.43
N LEU A 33 -25.90 0.23 6.33
CA LEU A 33 -26.50 -1.09 6.40
C LEU A 33 -25.65 -2.00 7.28
N GLN A 34 -26.30 -2.77 8.15
CA GLN A 34 -25.67 -3.89 8.83
C GLN A 34 -25.77 -5.13 7.93
N LEU A 35 -24.64 -5.81 7.73
CA LEU A 35 -24.59 -7.04 6.96
C LEU A 35 -24.86 -8.26 7.86
N PRO A 36 -25.53 -9.30 7.34
CA PRO A 36 -25.57 -10.60 8.01
C PRO A 36 -24.14 -11.15 8.17
N LEU A 37 -23.90 -11.87 9.27
CA LEU A 37 -22.64 -12.62 9.45
C LEU A 37 -22.43 -13.57 8.25
N GLY A 38 -21.28 -13.49 7.60
CA GLY A 38 -20.93 -14.34 6.45
C GLY A 38 -21.41 -13.85 5.09
N ALA A 39 -21.87 -12.60 4.95
CA ALA A 39 -22.17 -12.03 3.64
C ALA A 39 -20.88 -11.79 2.83
N GLU A 40 -20.71 -12.51 1.71
CA GLU A 40 -19.52 -12.43 0.86
C GLU A 40 -19.64 -11.39 -0.27
N THR A 41 -20.86 -10.92 -0.57
CA THR A 41 -21.10 -10.01 -1.71
C THR A 41 -22.25 -9.04 -1.43
N VAL A 42 -22.03 -7.77 -1.77
CA VAL A 42 -23.06 -6.72 -1.74
C VAL A 42 -23.30 -6.24 -3.16
N ALA A 43 -24.52 -6.41 -3.66
CA ALA A 43 -24.89 -5.89 -4.98
C ALA A 43 -25.48 -4.50 -4.83
N ILE A 44 -24.79 -3.49 -5.34
CA ILE A 44 -25.25 -2.10 -5.26
C ILE A 44 -25.75 -1.69 -6.63
N ARG A 45 -27.01 -1.26 -6.68
CA ARG A 45 -27.57 -0.61 -7.87
C ARG A 45 -27.65 0.88 -7.59
N HIS A 46 -26.88 1.67 -8.33
CA HIS A 46 -26.79 3.10 -8.13
C HIS A 46 -27.04 3.87 -9.43
N GLN A 47 -27.68 5.03 -9.32
CA GLN A 47 -27.76 6.04 -10.38
C GLN A 47 -26.97 7.26 -9.93
N VAL A 48 -25.66 7.07 -9.83
CA VAL A 48 -24.76 8.18 -9.54
C VAL A 48 -24.72 9.06 -10.80
N PRO A 49 -24.75 10.39 -10.71
CA PRO A 49 -24.49 11.23 -11.88
C PRO A 49 -23.02 11.13 -12.35
N PRO A 50 -22.70 11.41 -13.63
CA PRO A 50 -21.32 11.36 -14.12
C PRO A 50 -20.32 12.26 -13.37
N ASN A 51 -20.81 13.25 -12.62
CA ASN A 51 -20.04 14.19 -11.80
C ASN A 51 -20.08 13.86 -10.29
N GLN A 52 -20.43 12.63 -9.91
CA GLN A 52 -20.50 12.19 -8.51
C GLN A 52 -19.88 10.79 -8.36
N ARG A 53 -19.44 10.45 -7.14
CA ARG A 53 -18.98 9.10 -6.78
C ARG A 53 -19.92 8.59 -5.72
N ALA A 54 -20.30 7.33 -5.82
CA ALA A 54 -20.63 6.59 -4.62
C ALA A 54 -19.34 5.96 -4.09
N ILE A 55 -19.06 6.05 -2.80
CA ILE A 55 -17.98 5.35 -2.10
C ILE A 55 -18.63 4.32 -1.19
N LEU A 56 -18.26 3.05 -1.32
CA LEU A 56 -18.60 2.02 -0.36
C LEU A 56 -17.56 2.01 0.74
N TRP A 57 -17.98 2.30 1.96
CA TRP A 57 -17.20 2.16 3.18
C TRP A 57 -17.58 0.87 3.90
N THR A 58 -16.61 0.21 4.51
CA THR A 58 -16.81 -0.93 5.42
C THR A 58 -16.30 -0.60 6.81
N SER A 59 -16.91 -1.19 7.83
CA SER A 59 -16.44 -1.11 9.21
C SER A 59 -16.69 -2.42 9.96
N SER A 60 -15.74 -2.79 10.83
CA SER A 60 -15.87 -3.90 11.78
C SER A 60 -16.43 -3.48 13.13
N ASP A 61 -16.31 -2.19 13.51
CA ASP A 61 -16.57 -1.67 14.85
C ASP A 61 -17.50 -0.45 14.89
N LEU A 62 -18.04 0.00 13.75
CA LEU A 62 -18.78 1.25 13.53
C LEU A 62 -17.99 2.56 13.76
N VAL A 63 -16.73 2.47 14.21
CA VAL A 63 -15.88 3.61 14.54
C VAL A 63 -14.90 3.86 13.40
N THR A 64 -14.25 2.80 12.94
CA THR A 64 -13.21 2.82 11.92
C THR A 64 -13.81 2.45 10.58
N TRP A 65 -13.85 3.40 9.66
CA TRP A 65 -14.43 3.24 8.33
C TRP A 65 -13.35 3.25 7.26
N GLU A 66 -13.31 2.18 6.46
CA GLU A 66 -12.36 2.04 5.35
C GLU A 66 -13.08 2.08 4.01
N PRO A 67 -12.62 2.89 3.05
CA PRO A 67 -13.19 2.91 1.72
C PRO A 67 -12.76 1.65 0.95
N ARG A 68 -13.72 0.93 0.37
CA ARG A 68 -13.47 -0.30 -0.40
C ARG A 68 -13.54 -0.07 -1.90
N TYR A 69 -14.59 0.61 -2.34
CA TYR A 69 -14.85 0.82 -3.75
C TYR A 69 -15.46 2.18 -3.96
N ALA A 70 -15.33 2.69 -5.17
CA ALA A 70 -16.05 3.88 -5.49
C ALA A 70 -16.42 3.95 -6.96
N PHE A 71 -17.72 4.15 -7.19
CA PHE A 71 -18.42 3.94 -8.44
C PHE A 71 -18.63 5.25 -9.19
N VAL A 72 -18.70 5.12 -10.50
CA VAL A 72 -18.87 6.22 -11.44
C VAL A 72 -19.81 5.70 -12.51
N SER A 73 -20.83 6.47 -12.84
CA SER A 73 -21.99 5.91 -13.53
C SER A 73 -21.86 5.72 -15.03
N ASP A 74 -22.48 4.64 -15.46
CA ASP A 74 -23.37 4.49 -16.62
C ASP A 74 -24.66 3.71 -16.22
N GLY A 75 -25.03 3.73 -14.94
CA GLY A 75 -26.27 3.12 -14.43
C GLY A 75 -26.21 1.60 -14.23
N GLY A 76 -25.00 1.05 -14.16
CA GLY A 76 -24.73 -0.37 -13.98
C GLY A 76 -25.22 -0.97 -12.66
N ARG A 77 -25.47 -2.28 -12.68
CA ARG A 77 -25.67 -3.11 -11.49
C ARG A 77 -24.33 -3.80 -11.22
N GLU A 78 -23.62 -3.40 -10.18
CA GLU A 78 -22.30 -3.97 -9.89
C GLU A 78 -22.34 -4.79 -8.60
N PRO A 79 -22.00 -6.09 -8.66
CA PRO A 79 -21.69 -6.85 -7.47
C PRO A 79 -20.34 -6.38 -6.92
N VAL A 80 -20.33 -5.97 -5.67
CA VAL A 80 -19.12 -5.65 -4.93
C VAL A 80 -18.76 -6.86 -4.10
N HIS A 81 -17.66 -7.51 -4.46
CA HIS A 81 -17.10 -8.58 -3.65
C HIS A 81 -16.49 -7.97 -2.39
N LEU A 82 -16.96 -8.44 -1.24
CA LEU A 82 -16.30 -8.13 0.02
C LEU A 82 -15.12 -9.10 0.17
N PRO A 83 -14.00 -8.69 0.79
CA PRO A 83 -12.89 -9.61 1.00
C PRO A 83 -13.39 -10.82 1.82
N ALA A 84 -12.75 -11.99 1.70
CA ALA A 84 -13.17 -13.19 2.43
C ALA A 84 -12.77 -13.18 3.91
N GLU A 85 -11.82 -12.32 4.31
CA GLU A 85 -11.01 -12.51 5.52
C GLU A 85 -11.34 -11.62 6.72
N ALA A 86 -12.39 -10.82 6.72
CA ALA A 86 -12.65 -9.95 7.86
C ALA A 86 -14.05 -10.00 8.45
N SER A 87 -14.06 -9.56 9.69
CA SER A 87 -15.15 -9.51 10.62
C SER A 87 -15.91 -8.20 10.45
N TRP A 88 -16.32 -7.84 9.23
CA TRP A 88 -17.09 -6.61 9.02
C TRP A 88 -18.58 -6.87 9.32
N GLY A 89 -19.16 -6.04 10.18
CA GLY A 89 -20.60 -6.05 10.45
C GLY A 89 -21.38 -4.98 9.67
N PHE A 90 -20.69 -3.98 9.09
CA PHE A 90 -21.32 -2.75 8.64
C PHE A 90 -20.77 -2.24 7.30
N VAL A 91 -21.67 -1.74 6.46
CA VAL A 91 -21.35 -1.02 5.23
C VAL A 91 -22.05 0.32 5.18
N ARG A 92 -21.39 1.31 4.58
CA ARG A 92 -21.97 2.63 4.31
C ARG A 92 -21.71 3.00 2.86
N LEU A 93 -22.77 3.23 2.11
CA LEU A 93 -22.68 3.85 0.81
C LEU A 93 -22.78 5.37 0.98
N GLU A 94 -21.72 6.08 0.67
CA GLU A 94 -21.69 7.54 0.72
C GLU A 94 -21.58 8.09 -0.69
N VAL A 95 -22.57 8.87 -1.14
CA VAL A 95 -22.47 9.59 -2.40
C VAL A 95 -21.79 10.93 -2.14
N ARG A 96 -20.54 11.08 -2.59
CA ARG A 96 -19.82 12.34 -2.56
C ARG A 96 -19.84 12.99 -3.93
N ALA A 97 -20.23 14.25 -3.97
CA ALA A 97 -19.90 15.09 -5.09
C ALA A 97 -18.38 15.21 -5.15
N PHE A 98 -17.79 14.75 -6.25
CA PHE A 98 -16.39 14.94 -6.55
C PHE A 98 -16.30 15.21 -8.04
N THR A 99 -15.55 16.23 -8.41
CA THR A 99 -15.32 16.52 -9.82
C THR A 99 -14.13 15.68 -10.23
N VAL A 100 -14.33 14.72 -11.12
CA VAL A 100 -13.19 14.10 -11.79
C VAL A 100 -12.69 15.05 -12.84
N PRO A 101 -11.37 15.30 -12.90
CA PRO A 101 -10.82 16.14 -13.94
C PRO A 101 -11.24 15.57 -15.31
N PRO A 102 -11.69 16.44 -16.23
CA PRO A 102 -12.15 15.99 -17.53
C PRO A 102 -11.05 15.21 -18.26
N GLY A 103 -11.44 14.25 -19.09
CA GLY A 103 -10.51 13.43 -19.86
C GLY A 103 -9.96 12.21 -19.12
N LEU A 104 -10.58 11.78 -18.02
CA LEU A 104 -10.33 10.48 -17.38
C LEU A 104 -11.50 9.51 -17.63
N VAL A 105 -11.18 8.24 -17.80
CA VAL A 105 -12.09 7.10 -17.99
C VAL A 105 -11.99 6.17 -16.79
N TRP A 106 -13.12 5.73 -16.25
CA TRP A 106 -13.15 4.77 -15.14
C TRP A 106 -12.88 3.35 -15.65
N ILE A 107 -11.86 2.72 -15.08
CA ILE A 107 -11.47 1.35 -15.37
C ILE A 107 -11.88 0.47 -14.18
N ARG A 108 -12.81 -0.45 -14.45
CA ARG A 108 -13.41 -1.31 -13.42
C ARG A 108 -12.40 -2.37 -12.95
N PRO A 109 -12.39 -2.74 -11.65
CA PRO A 109 -11.67 -3.92 -11.21
C PRO A 109 -12.12 -5.16 -12.00
N GLY A 110 -11.23 -6.13 -12.15
CA GLY A 110 -11.54 -7.34 -12.91
C GLY A 110 -10.35 -8.27 -13.03
N VAL A 111 -10.56 -9.33 -13.80
CA VAL A 111 -9.57 -10.38 -14.07
C VAL A 111 -9.43 -10.51 -15.57
N PHE A 112 -8.20 -10.65 -16.07
CA PHE A 112 -7.93 -10.87 -17.48
C PHE A 112 -6.72 -11.77 -17.69
N LEU A 113 -6.59 -12.28 -18.93
CA LEU A 113 -5.42 -13.01 -19.37
C LEU A 113 -4.40 -12.02 -19.93
N MET A 114 -3.25 -11.91 -19.26
CA MET A 114 -2.12 -11.07 -19.66
C MET A 114 -1.14 -11.89 -20.51
N GLY A 115 -0.58 -11.26 -21.54
CA GLY A 115 0.30 -11.91 -22.51
C GLY A 115 -0.41 -12.40 -23.78
N SER A 116 0.33 -13.05 -24.67
CA SER A 116 -0.19 -13.54 -25.95
C SER A 116 0.07 -15.03 -26.16
N ASP A 117 -0.82 -15.65 -26.94
CA ASP A 117 -0.65 -17.05 -27.35
C ASP A 117 0.59 -17.19 -28.25
N PRO A 118 1.44 -18.23 -28.10
CA PRO A 118 2.63 -18.42 -28.93
C PRO A 118 2.36 -18.53 -30.44
N TYR A 119 1.11 -18.84 -30.83
CA TYR A 119 0.67 -18.92 -32.22
C TYR A 119 -0.05 -17.64 -32.70
N GLU A 120 -0.18 -16.63 -31.84
CA GLU A 120 -0.70 -15.31 -32.23
C GLU A 120 0.24 -14.68 -33.27
N GLN A 121 -0.32 -14.16 -34.37
CA GLN A 121 0.46 -13.51 -35.41
C GLN A 121 1.22 -12.29 -34.84
N GLY A 122 2.55 -12.29 -35.00
CA GLY A 122 3.42 -11.22 -34.51
C GLY A 122 3.86 -11.36 -33.06
N HIS A 123 3.53 -12.49 -32.38
CA HIS A 123 3.94 -12.82 -31.01
C HIS A 123 5.46 -12.67 -30.80
N ASN A 124 5.85 -12.03 -29.70
CA ASN A 124 7.22 -12.07 -29.18
C ASN A 124 7.31 -12.97 -27.93
N PRO A 125 8.42 -13.69 -27.73
CA PRO A 125 8.55 -14.65 -26.64
C PRO A 125 8.42 -14.06 -25.22
N ASP A 126 8.72 -12.77 -25.03
CA ASP A 126 8.59 -12.07 -23.74
C ASP A 126 7.16 -11.72 -23.34
N GLU A 127 6.20 -11.99 -24.23
CA GLU A 127 4.76 -11.83 -23.99
C GLU A 127 4.14 -13.10 -23.41
N GLY A 128 4.93 -14.16 -23.23
CA GLY A 128 4.50 -15.43 -22.66
C GLY A 128 5.15 -15.75 -21.30
N PRO A 129 4.59 -16.73 -20.57
CA PRO A 129 3.33 -17.40 -20.87
C PRO A 129 2.11 -16.51 -20.56
N VAL A 130 0.99 -16.80 -21.21
CA VAL A 130 -0.31 -16.23 -20.85
C VAL A 130 -0.64 -16.62 -19.41
N HIS A 131 -1.01 -15.65 -18.58
CA HIS A 131 -1.32 -15.88 -17.17
C HIS A 131 -2.47 -14.97 -16.71
N GLU A 132 -3.20 -15.43 -15.70
CA GLU A 132 -4.28 -14.66 -15.11
C GLU A 132 -3.73 -13.52 -14.24
N VAL A 133 -4.24 -12.32 -14.44
CA VAL A 133 -3.93 -11.14 -13.62
C VAL A 133 -5.23 -10.53 -13.10
N ARG A 134 -5.22 -10.19 -11.81
CA ARG A 134 -6.33 -9.53 -11.13
C ARG A 134 -6.02 -8.06 -10.86
N ILE A 135 -6.93 -7.19 -11.27
CA ILE A 135 -6.99 -5.78 -10.90
C ILE A 135 -8.00 -5.64 -9.77
N ASP A 136 -7.52 -5.65 -8.52
CA ASP A 136 -8.38 -5.67 -7.31
C ASP A 136 -9.15 -4.37 -7.07
N LYS A 137 -8.54 -3.24 -7.44
CA LYS A 137 -9.08 -1.89 -7.25
C LYS A 137 -9.21 -1.19 -8.58
N GLY A 138 -10.38 -0.63 -8.84
CA GLY A 138 -10.61 0.20 -10.01
C GLY A 138 -9.83 1.50 -9.92
N PHE A 139 -9.50 2.05 -11.08
CA PHE A 139 -8.72 3.27 -11.21
C PHE A 139 -9.26 4.10 -12.37
N TRP A 140 -8.91 5.38 -12.38
CA TRP A 140 -9.17 6.26 -13.51
C TRP A 140 -7.95 6.28 -14.42
N MET A 141 -8.13 6.25 -15.73
CA MET A 141 -7.04 6.36 -16.71
C MET A 141 -7.30 7.55 -17.63
N GLY A 142 -6.26 8.29 -18.00
CA GLY A 142 -6.34 9.30 -19.06
C GLY A 142 -6.96 8.69 -20.31
N ALA A 143 -7.98 9.35 -20.87
CA ALA A 143 -8.62 8.91 -22.11
C ALA A 143 -7.62 8.88 -23.27
N THR A 144 -6.62 9.77 -23.23
CA THR A 144 -5.53 9.90 -24.20
C THR A 144 -4.18 9.89 -23.48
N GLU A 145 -3.10 9.85 -24.26
CA GLU A 145 -1.77 10.23 -23.80
C GLU A 145 -1.76 11.67 -23.26
N VAL A 146 -0.80 12.00 -22.39
CA VAL A 146 -0.59 13.38 -21.92
C VAL A 146 -0.09 14.23 -23.08
N THR A 147 -0.74 15.36 -23.33
CA THR A 147 -0.35 16.24 -24.43
C THR A 147 0.82 17.16 -24.08
N VAL A 148 1.48 17.70 -25.10
CA VAL A 148 2.49 18.76 -24.96
C VAL A 148 1.97 19.92 -24.12
N ARG A 149 0.74 20.39 -24.39
CA ARG A 149 0.10 21.47 -23.60
C ARG A 149 -0.03 21.08 -22.13
N GLN A 150 -0.61 19.92 -21.85
CA GLN A 150 -0.83 19.46 -20.48
C GLN A 150 0.49 19.34 -19.72
N PHE A 151 1.53 18.77 -20.36
CA PHE A 151 2.86 18.65 -19.77
C PHE A 151 3.47 20.02 -19.45
N THR A 152 3.51 20.93 -20.41
CA THR A 152 4.05 22.29 -20.21
C THR A 152 3.28 23.06 -19.14
N ASP A 153 1.96 22.89 -19.08
CA ASP A 153 1.07 23.48 -18.08
C ASP A 153 1.24 22.91 -16.66
N VAL A 154 2.04 21.88 -16.46
CA VAL A 154 2.40 21.35 -15.12
C VAL A 154 3.89 21.51 -14.85
N MET A 155 4.72 21.16 -15.83
CA MET A 155 6.18 21.08 -15.68
C MET A 155 6.89 22.42 -15.92
N ARG A 156 6.23 23.39 -16.56
CA ARG A 156 6.73 24.74 -16.88
C ARG A 156 7.90 24.76 -17.88
N TYR A 157 8.08 23.69 -18.65
CA TYR A 157 8.97 23.65 -19.82
C TYR A 157 8.39 22.71 -20.89
N ASN A 158 8.99 22.74 -22.09
CA ASN A 158 8.69 21.84 -23.20
C ASN A 158 10.01 21.31 -23.78
N PRO A 159 10.27 19.99 -23.77
CA PRO A 159 11.46 19.39 -24.36
C PRO A 159 11.39 19.29 -25.90
N LEU A 160 10.25 19.58 -26.52
CA LEU A 160 10.04 19.45 -27.96
C LEU A 160 10.38 20.73 -28.75
N PRO A 161 10.66 20.63 -30.05
CA PRO A 161 10.92 21.79 -30.91
C PRO A 161 9.80 22.84 -30.85
N GLN A 162 10.17 24.10 -31.00
CA GLN A 162 9.22 25.20 -31.10
C GLN A 162 8.28 24.96 -32.30
N GLY A 163 6.97 25.16 -32.08
CA GLY A 163 5.95 24.97 -33.11
C GLY A 163 5.32 23.57 -33.16
N THR A 164 5.77 22.63 -32.31
CA THR A 164 5.08 21.34 -32.11
C THR A 164 3.61 21.57 -31.73
N ASP A 165 2.67 20.80 -32.31
CA ASP A 165 1.24 20.98 -32.01
C ASP A 165 1.00 20.71 -30.51
N PRO A 166 0.38 21.64 -29.76
CA PRO A 166 0.10 21.46 -28.33
C PRO A 166 -0.80 20.26 -27.99
N ARG A 167 -1.47 19.66 -28.99
CA ARG A 167 -2.35 18.50 -28.85
C ARG A 167 -1.66 17.17 -29.14
N GLU A 168 -0.45 17.18 -29.70
CA GLU A 168 0.37 15.97 -29.82
C GLU A 168 0.70 15.40 -28.43
N PRO A 169 0.96 14.08 -28.32
CA PRO A 169 1.47 13.51 -27.10
C PRO A 169 2.85 14.08 -26.76
N ILE A 170 3.09 14.34 -25.47
CA ILE A 170 4.43 14.67 -25.01
C ILE A 170 5.35 13.45 -25.17
N ARG A 171 6.59 13.72 -25.57
CA ARG A 171 7.65 12.74 -25.81
C ARG A 171 9.00 13.37 -25.48
N ARG A 172 10.11 12.64 -25.69
CA ARG A 172 11.47 13.05 -25.29
C ARG A 172 11.58 13.35 -23.80
N ILE A 173 10.98 12.48 -22.99
CA ILE A 173 11.07 12.53 -21.53
C ILE A 173 11.47 11.17 -20.98
N THR A 174 12.12 11.20 -19.82
CA THR A 174 12.41 10.04 -18.98
C THR A 174 11.18 9.59 -18.18
N VAL A 175 11.22 8.38 -17.63
CA VAL A 175 10.21 7.90 -16.67
C VAL A 175 10.18 8.81 -15.45
N GLY A 176 11.34 9.27 -14.97
CA GLY A 176 11.43 10.18 -13.84
C GLY A 176 10.74 11.53 -14.07
N GLU A 177 10.80 12.08 -15.29
CA GLU A 177 10.05 13.30 -15.64
C GLU A 177 8.54 13.05 -15.73
N ALA A 178 8.12 11.86 -16.19
CA ALA A 178 6.71 11.48 -16.22
C ALA A 178 6.14 11.24 -14.79
N GLU A 179 6.92 10.63 -13.89
CA GLU A 179 6.60 10.50 -12.48
C GLU A 179 6.55 11.86 -11.77
N GLU A 180 7.48 12.77 -12.11
CA GLU A 180 7.47 14.14 -11.61
C GLU A 180 6.22 14.90 -12.03
N TYR A 181 5.81 14.78 -13.30
CA TYR A 181 4.55 15.32 -13.79
C TYR A 181 3.38 14.82 -12.94
N CYS A 182 3.32 13.51 -12.67
CA CYS A 182 2.27 12.91 -11.84
C CYS A 182 2.26 13.47 -10.42
N ARG A 183 3.42 13.64 -9.77
CA ARG A 183 3.51 14.26 -8.43
C ARG A 183 3.02 15.70 -8.44
N ARG A 184 3.46 16.52 -9.40
CA ARG A 184 3.08 17.94 -9.48
C ARG A 184 1.60 18.10 -9.80
N LEU A 185 1.07 17.28 -10.71
CA LEU A 185 -0.35 17.26 -11.03
C LEU A 185 -1.19 16.87 -9.80
N THR A 186 -0.74 15.85 -9.05
CA THR A 186 -1.36 15.43 -7.79
C THR A 186 -1.40 16.56 -6.77
N ALA A 187 -0.25 17.21 -6.48
CA ALA A 187 -0.19 18.32 -5.54
C ALA A 187 -1.14 19.46 -5.93
N ARG A 188 -1.08 19.90 -7.19
CA ARG A 188 -1.92 20.97 -7.72
C ARG A 188 -3.41 20.62 -7.65
N HIS A 189 -3.80 19.43 -8.12
CA HIS A 189 -5.22 19.04 -8.11
C HIS A 189 -5.74 18.80 -6.70
N ARG A 190 -4.89 18.38 -5.77
CA ARG A 190 -5.24 18.25 -4.35
C ARG A 190 -5.48 19.61 -3.70
N GLU A 191 -4.59 20.57 -3.91
CA GLU A 191 -4.76 21.95 -3.42
C GLU A 191 -6.05 22.60 -3.95
N LEU A 192 -6.42 22.28 -5.19
CA LEU A 192 -7.64 22.78 -5.83
C LEU A 192 -8.90 21.96 -5.49
N GLY A 193 -8.79 20.87 -4.72
CA GLY A 193 -9.92 19.98 -4.41
C GLY A 193 -10.50 19.24 -5.63
N LEU A 194 -9.71 19.07 -6.69
CA LEU A 194 -10.12 18.43 -7.95
C LEU A 194 -9.92 16.91 -7.96
N ILE A 195 -9.28 16.34 -6.95
CA ILE A 195 -9.16 14.88 -6.80
C ILE A 195 -9.59 14.46 -5.39
N PRO A 196 -10.14 13.24 -5.23
CA PRO A 196 -10.51 12.74 -3.90
C PRO A 196 -9.32 12.68 -2.93
N PRO A 197 -9.55 12.89 -1.61
CA PRO A 197 -8.56 12.56 -0.59
C PRO A 197 -8.08 11.11 -0.70
N GLY A 198 -6.79 10.86 -0.46
CA GLY A 198 -6.20 9.53 -0.57
C GLY A 198 -6.10 8.99 -2.00
N THR A 199 -6.13 9.88 -3.01
CA THR A 199 -5.84 9.52 -4.40
C THR A 199 -4.67 10.33 -4.95
N ALA A 200 -3.96 9.74 -5.91
CA ALA A 200 -2.84 10.38 -6.60
C ALA A 200 -2.75 9.94 -8.06
N TYR A 201 -2.24 10.84 -8.88
CA TYR A 201 -1.79 10.50 -10.23
C TYR A 201 -0.48 9.73 -10.18
N ARG A 202 -0.36 8.74 -11.05
CA ARG A 202 0.86 7.96 -11.31
C ARG A 202 0.85 7.43 -12.73
N LEU A 203 1.94 6.81 -13.17
CA LEU A 203 1.94 5.99 -14.38
C LEU A 203 1.10 4.71 -14.16
N PRO A 204 0.50 4.12 -15.19
CA PRO A 204 -0.10 2.79 -15.09
C PRO A 204 0.97 1.74 -14.79
N SER A 205 0.63 0.67 -14.08
CA SER A 205 1.44 -0.54 -14.13
C SER A 205 1.32 -1.19 -15.52
N GLU A 206 2.26 -2.07 -15.87
CA GLU A 206 2.17 -2.82 -17.14
C GLU A 206 0.84 -3.59 -17.24
N ALA A 207 0.43 -4.25 -16.16
CA ALA A 207 -0.81 -5.01 -16.09
C ALA A 207 -2.04 -4.12 -16.23
N GLU A 208 -2.07 -2.96 -15.58
CA GLU A 208 -3.16 -1.99 -15.71
C GLU A 208 -3.26 -1.45 -17.13
N TRP A 209 -2.12 -1.18 -17.77
CA TRP A 209 -2.08 -0.72 -19.15
C TRP A 209 -2.63 -1.77 -20.10
N GLU A 210 -2.20 -3.03 -20.00
CA GLU A 210 -2.67 -4.08 -20.91
C GLU A 210 -4.14 -4.43 -20.69
N TYR A 211 -4.58 -4.49 -19.43
CA TYR A 211 -5.99 -4.66 -19.09
C TYR A 211 -6.86 -3.58 -19.72
N ALA A 212 -6.44 -2.32 -19.57
CA ALA A 212 -7.13 -1.17 -20.14
C ALA A 212 -7.08 -1.15 -21.67
N CYS A 213 -5.95 -1.52 -22.27
CA CYS A 213 -5.78 -1.63 -23.72
C CYS A 213 -6.77 -2.64 -24.30
N ARG A 214 -6.82 -3.85 -23.73
CA ARG A 214 -7.70 -4.95 -24.15
C ARG A 214 -9.18 -4.62 -24.01
N ALA A 215 -9.55 -3.87 -22.98
CA ALA A 215 -10.93 -3.45 -22.73
C ALA A 215 -11.95 -4.62 -22.79
N GLY A 216 -11.57 -5.77 -22.21
CA GLY A 216 -12.37 -6.99 -22.17
C GLY A 216 -12.19 -7.95 -23.35
N THR A 217 -11.39 -7.60 -24.36
CA THR A 217 -11.05 -8.50 -25.47
C THR A 217 -9.86 -9.41 -25.14
N THR A 218 -9.83 -10.58 -25.79
CA THR A 218 -8.67 -11.51 -25.75
C THR A 218 -7.93 -11.54 -27.09
N THR A 219 -8.28 -10.64 -28.01
CA THR A 219 -7.76 -10.58 -29.37
C THR A 219 -6.46 -9.79 -29.43
N ARG A 220 -5.82 -9.84 -30.60
CA ARG A 220 -4.56 -9.14 -30.90
C ARG A 220 -4.62 -7.63 -30.65
N TYR A 221 -5.74 -7.02 -31.05
CA TYR A 221 -6.07 -5.62 -30.82
C TYR A 221 -7.41 -5.51 -30.11
N SER A 222 -7.70 -4.34 -29.53
CA SER A 222 -8.99 -4.09 -28.88
C SER A 222 -10.19 -4.06 -29.82
N TRP A 223 -9.96 -4.04 -31.14
CA TRP A 223 -10.99 -4.13 -32.18
C TRP A 223 -11.08 -5.50 -32.86
N GLY A 224 -10.35 -6.50 -32.37
CA GLY A 224 -10.29 -7.85 -32.95
C GLY A 224 -8.88 -8.21 -33.46
N ASP A 225 -8.76 -9.35 -34.14
CA ASP A 225 -7.45 -9.83 -34.62
C ASP A 225 -6.96 -9.16 -35.90
N ASP A 226 -7.89 -8.63 -36.72
CA ASP A 226 -7.62 -7.86 -37.94
C ASP A 226 -6.46 -8.41 -38.80
N PRO A 227 -6.56 -9.67 -39.29
CA PRO A 227 -5.43 -10.38 -39.90
C PRO A 227 -4.87 -9.70 -41.16
N ASP A 228 -5.72 -8.94 -41.87
CA ASP A 228 -5.37 -8.18 -43.06
C ASP A 228 -5.25 -6.66 -42.81
N TYR A 229 -5.32 -6.24 -41.53
CA TYR A 229 -5.15 -4.85 -41.09
C TYR A 229 -6.11 -3.84 -41.74
N GLN A 230 -7.33 -4.27 -42.05
CA GLN A 230 -8.35 -3.42 -42.70
C GLN A 230 -8.96 -2.41 -41.73
N LEU A 231 -9.06 -2.77 -40.45
CA LEU A 231 -9.63 -1.91 -39.42
C LEU A 231 -8.57 -1.00 -38.79
N MET A 232 -7.31 -1.40 -38.79
CA MET A 232 -6.17 -0.68 -38.21
C MET A 232 -6.19 0.85 -38.47
N PRO A 233 -6.39 1.37 -39.69
CA PRO A 233 -6.33 2.82 -39.94
C PRO A 233 -7.40 3.62 -39.19
N ARG A 234 -8.43 2.96 -38.65
CA ARG A 234 -9.50 3.58 -37.86
C ARG A 234 -9.18 3.69 -36.37
N TYR A 235 -8.18 2.98 -35.87
CA TYR A 235 -7.87 2.84 -34.44
C TYR A 235 -6.43 3.19 -34.08
N ALA A 236 -5.50 3.10 -35.03
CA ALA A 236 -4.07 3.17 -34.77
C ALA A 236 -3.35 4.20 -35.65
N TRP A 237 -2.48 5.01 -35.05
CA TRP A 237 -1.47 5.79 -35.76
C TRP A 237 -0.15 5.02 -35.81
N CYS A 238 0.31 4.66 -37.00
CA CYS A 238 1.52 3.87 -37.20
C CYS A 238 2.25 4.27 -38.49
N ARG A 239 3.37 3.59 -38.77
CA ARG A 239 4.24 3.94 -39.90
C ARG A 239 3.56 3.87 -41.26
N LEU A 240 2.42 3.18 -41.35
CA LEU A 240 1.68 2.96 -42.58
C LEU A 240 0.72 4.10 -42.93
N ASN A 241 0.30 4.91 -41.95
CA ASN A 241 -0.73 5.93 -42.15
C ASN A 241 -0.35 7.34 -41.65
N CYS A 242 0.81 7.51 -41.02
CA CYS A 242 1.30 8.83 -40.61
C CYS A 242 2.84 8.91 -40.65
N GLY A 243 3.37 10.14 -40.75
CA GLY A 243 4.81 10.41 -40.80
C GLY A 243 5.39 10.92 -39.48
N GLY A 244 4.59 10.96 -38.42
CA GLY A 244 4.93 11.56 -37.13
C GLY A 244 3.81 11.39 -36.11
N PRO A 245 4.04 11.76 -34.85
CA PRO A 245 3.00 11.78 -33.82
C PRO A 245 1.82 12.64 -34.28
N GLN A 246 0.62 12.22 -33.93
CA GLN A 246 -0.61 12.92 -34.26
C GLN A 246 -1.19 13.56 -33.00
N PRO A 247 -2.01 14.63 -33.14
CA PRO A 247 -2.88 15.08 -32.07
C PRO A 247 -3.63 13.89 -31.46
N VAL A 248 -3.79 13.89 -30.14
CA VAL A 248 -4.44 12.78 -29.45
C VAL A 248 -5.94 12.68 -29.78
N GLY A 249 -6.50 11.48 -29.65
CA GLY A 249 -7.94 11.22 -29.72
C GLY A 249 -8.57 11.48 -31.09
N GLN A 250 -7.82 11.31 -32.18
CA GLN A 250 -8.31 11.55 -33.54
C GLN A 250 -8.92 10.31 -34.21
N LEU A 251 -8.63 9.12 -33.69
CA LEU A 251 -9.14 7.84 -34.18
C LEU A 251 -10.21 7.26 -33.23
N LEU A 252 -10.75 6.09 -33.56
CA LEU A 252 -11.75 5.44 -32.72
C LEU A 252 -11.12 4.93 -31.42
N PRO A 253 -11.80 5.08 -30.28
CA PRO A 253 -11.34 4.52 -29.03
C PRO A 253 -11.57 3.00 -28.97
N ASN A 254 -10.92 2.35 -28.01
CA ASN A 254 -11.26 0.98 -27.63
C ASN A 254 -12.66 0.92 -26.96
N PRO A 255 -13.21 -0.28 -26.68
CA PRO A 255 -14.54 -0.44 -26.07
C PRO A 255 -14.79 0.30 -24.76
N TRP A 256 -13.74 0.72 -24.03
CA TRP A 256 -13.86 1.48 -22.79
C TRP A 256 -13.71 2.99 -22.97
N GLY A 257 -13.49 3.48 -24.20
CA GLY A 257 -13.35 4.92 -24.46
C GLY A 257 -11.92 5.45 -24.33
N LEU A 258 -10.91 4.57 -24.34
CA LEU A 258 -9.50 4.96 -24.38
C LEU A 258 -9.02 5.05 -25.83
N TYR A 259 -8.37 6.17 -26.15
CA TYR A 259 -7.84 6.47 -27.47
C TYR A 259 -6.34 6.19 -27.51
N ASP A 260 -5.85 5.95 -28.73
CA ASP A 260 -4.42 5.83 -29.04
C ASP A 260 -3.70 4.69 -28.29
N MET A 261 -4.45 3.69 -27.77
CA MET A 261 -3.89 2.53 -27.06
C MET A 261 -3.07 1.59 -27.97
N HIS A 262 -3.08 1.82 -29.28
CA HIS A 262 -2.47 0.99 -30.31
C HIS A 262 -1.71 1.84 -31.33
N GLY A 263 -0.74 2.64 -30.89
CA GLY A 263 0.10 3.48 -31.76
C GLY A 263 0.28 4.89 -31.21
N ASN A 264 0.52 5.85 -32.09
CA ASN A 264 0.90 7.22 -31.77
C ASN A 264 2.23 7.31 -31.01
N VAL A 265 2.27 7.16 -29.69
CA VAL A 265 3.54 6.96 -28.96
C VAL A 265 3.46 5.78 -28.01
N PHE A 266 4.60 5.13 -27.81
CA PHE A 266 4.77 4.20 -26.71
C PHE A 266 4.52 4.92 -25.39
N GLU A 267 4.03 4.21 -24.38
CA GLU A 267 3.66 4.83 -23.12
C GLU A 267 4.43 4.22 -21.94
N TRP A 268 5.16 5.08 -21.21
CA TRP A 268 5.85 4.67 -19.99
C TRP A 268 4.89 4.05 -18.96
N CYS A 269 5.28 2.89 -18.45
CA CYS A 269 4.61 2.20 -17.34
C CYS A 269 5.49 2.20 -16.08
N LEU A 270 4.88 1.99 -14.92
CA LEU A 270 5.56 1.81 -13.65
C LEU A 270 6.39 0.53 -13.62
N GLY A 271 7.48 0.59 -12.87
CA GLY A 271 8.31 -0.56 -12.56
C GLY A 271 9.41 -0.81 -13.60
N TRP A 272 10.07 -1.94 -13.42
CA TRP A 272 11.11 -2.43 -14.32
C TRP A 272 10.53 -3.55 -15.17
N TYR A 273 11.06 -3.69 -16.38
CA TYR A 273 10.80 -4.87 -17.18
C TYR A 273 11.25 -6.12 -16.44
N ALA A 274 10.36 -7.09 -16.37
CA ALA A 274 10.58 -8.41 -15.78
C ALA A 274 9.88 -9.48 -16.61
N PRO A 275 10.39 -10.71 -16.66
CA PRO A 275 9.67 -11.82 -17.27
C PRO A 275 8.33 -12.04 -16.56
N TYR A 276 7.34 -12.53 -17.30
CA TYR A 276 6.10 -12.99 -16.70
C TYR A 276 6.33 -14.22 -15.80
N PRO A 277 5.41 -14.53 -14.87
CA PRO A 277 5.52 -15.74 -14.06
C PRO A 277 5.68 -17.00 -14.93
N GLY A 278 6.81 -17.69 -14.79
CA GLY A 278 7.15 -18.85 -15.61
C GLY A 278 7.69 -18.54 -17.01
N GLY A 279 7.89 -17.26 -17.35
CA GLY A 279 8.48 -16.79 -18.59
C GLY A 279 10.00 -16.65 -18.52
N GLU A 280 10.64 -16.64 -19.69
CA GLU A 280 12.09 -16.45 -19.82
C GLU A 280 12.46 -14.97 -19.84
N ARG A 281 13.59 -14.63 -19.22
CA ARG A 281 14.09 -13.26 -19.23
C ARG A 281 14.84 -12.97 -20.52
N LEU A 282 14.35 -12.01 -21.30
CA LEU A 282 15.07 -11.46 -22.45
C LEU A 282 15.80 -10.16 -22.07
N GLY A 283 17.11 -10.07 -22.31
CA GLY A 283 17.90 -8.84 -22.15
C GLY A 283 18.55 -8.62 -20.77
N THR A 284 19.08 -7.40 -20.55
CA THR A 284 19.92 -7.03 -19.41
C THR A 284 19.13 -6.52 -18.19
N ASP A 285 19.84 -6.32 -17.08
CA ASP A 285 19.33 -5.65 -15.89
C ASP A 285 19.13 -4.15 -16.14
N LYS A 286 17.90 -3.65 -15.89
CA LYS A 286 17.46 -2.23 -15.87
C LYS A 286 16.83 -1.66 -17.15
N LEU A 287 15.91 -2.39 -17.79
CA LEU A 287 15.02 -1.83 -18.80
C LEU A 287 13.65 -1.46 -18.20
N ARG A 288 12.99 -0.47 -18.77
CA ARG A 288 11.59 -0.13 -18.57
C ARG A 288 10.75 -0.88 -19.59
N ASN A 289 9.43 -0.94 -19.39
CA ASN A 289 8.54 -1.61 -20.35
C ASN A 289 7.42 -0.67 -20.82
N PRO A 290 7.72 0.27 -21.75
CA PRO A 290 6.70 1.04 -22.39
C PRO A 290 5.79 0.16 -23.28
N ARG A 291 4.54 0.58 -23.48
CA ARG A 291 3.49 -0.23 -24.12
C ARG A 291 2.82 0.52 -25.28
N GLY A 292 2.09 -0.20 -26.14
CA GLY A 292 1.18 0.37 -27.15
C GLY A 292 1.75 0.59 -28.56
N GLY A 293 3.07 0.65 -28.71
CA GLY A 293 3.69 0.96 -29.99
C GLY A 293 3.63 2.46 -30.32
N SER A 294 4.21 2.86 -31.45
CA SER A 294 4.27 4.27 -31.86
C SER A 294 3.92 4.48 -33.33
N TYR A 295 3.84 5.75 -33.73
CA TYR A 295 3.66 6.21 -35.10
C TYR A 295 4.73 5.66 -36.06
N TYR A 296 5.86 5.16 -35.56
CA TYR A 296 6.96 4.61 -36.36
C TYR A 296 6.99 3.08 -36.38
N CYS A 297 6.21 2.42 -35.54
CA CYS A 297 6.29 0.98 -35.35
C CYS A 297 5.63 0.18 -36.50
N PRO A 298 6.13 -1.03 -36.81
CA PRO A 298 5.36 -2.03 -37.52
C PRO A 298 4.21 -2.55 -36.66
N LEU A 299 3.26 -3.22 -37.32
CA LEU A 299 1.95 -3.60 -36.77
C LEU A 299 2.03 -4.59 -35.61
N ASP A 300 3.10 -5.39 -35.55
CA ASP A 300 3.32 -6.37 -34.49
C ASP A 300 3.53 -5.69 -33.13
N TYR A 301 4.07 -4.46 -33.10
CA TYR A 301 4.24 -3.69 -31.85
C TYR A 301 2.99 -2.99 -31.37
N LEU A 302 1.93 -2.96 -32.18
CA LEU A 302 0.67 -2.33 -31.82
C LEU A 302 -0.27 -3.30 -31.10
N ARG A 303 0.09 -4.58 -30.96
CA ARG A 303 -0.76 -5.59 -30.32
C ARG A 303 -0.90 -5.31 -28.83
N SER A 304 -2.03 -5.67 -28.23
CA SER A 304 -2.29 -5.43 -26.80
C SER A 304 -1.21 -6.02 -25.90
N ALA A 305 -0.71 -7.22 -26.24
CA ALA A 305 0.34 -7.89 -25.47
C ALA A 305 1.75 -7.38 -25.77
N SER A 306 2.00 -6.70 -26.90
CA SER A 306 3.37 -6.50 -27.42
C SER A 306 4.26 -5.66 -26.52
N ARG A 307 5.26 -6.27 -25.89
CA ARG A 307 6.20 -5.60 -24.98
C ARG A 307 7.35 -4.97 -25.76
N HIS A 308 7.92 -3.88 -25.24
CA HIS A 308 9.08 -3.24 -25.87
C HIS A 308 10.05 -2.74 -24.80
N PRO A 309 10.86 -3.63 -24.22
CA PRO A 309 11.81 -3.23 -23.18
C PRO A 309 12.79 -2.19 -23.70
N ASP A 310 12.83 -1.02 -23.05
CA ASP A 310 13.65 0.11 -23.50
C ASP A 310 14.38 0.76 -22.31
N ALA A 311 15.48 1.44 -22.60
CA ALA A 311 16.24 2.21 -21.62
C ALA A 311 15.45 3.45 -21.17
N ASP A 312 15.66 3.87 -19.92
CA ASP A 312 15.07 5.11 -19.38
C ASP A 312 15.79 6.34 -19.95
N LEU A 313 15.59 6.59 -21.25
CA LEU A 313 16.19 7.68 -22.01
C LEU A 313 15.12 8.46 -22.78
N PRO A 314 15.32 9.78 -22.97
CA PRO A 314 14.43 10.57 -23.81
C PRO A 314 14.34 10.01 -25.24
N SER A 315 13.13 9.65 -25.66
CA SER A 315 12.86 9.11 -27.00
C SER A 315 11.75 9.89 -27.70
N ASP A 316 11.88 10.07 -29.02
CA ASP A 316 10.80 10.63 -29.84
C ASP A 316 9.60 9.69 -29.99
N LEU A 317 9.75 8.43 -29.63
CA LEU A 317 8.71 7.42 -29.79
C LEU A 317 7.93 7.16 -28.51
N ILE A 318 8.36 7.70 -27.37
CA ILE A 318 7.83 7.35 -26.04
C ILE A 318 7.32 8.60 -25.32
N GLY A 319 6.04 8.56 -24.97
CA GLY A 319 5.34 9.46 -24.07
C GLY A 319 4.78 8.70 -22.87
N PHE A 320 3.61 9.12 -22.38
CA PHE A 320 2.93 8.46 -21.27
C PHE A 320 1.47 8.87 -21.17
N ARG A 321 0.69 8.08 -20.43
CA ARG A 321 -0.60 8.48 -19.88
C ARG A 321 -0.60 8.35 -18.37
N VAL A 322 -1.58 8.97 -17.72
CA VAL A 322 -1.72 8.94 -16.27
C VAL A 322 -2.85 8.02 -15.84
N VAL A 323 -2.72 7.47 -14.65
CA VAL A 323 -3.82 6.91 -13.88
C VAL A 323 -4.01 7.69 -12.59
N LEU A 324 -5.26 7.92 -12.18
CA LEU A 324 -5.65 8.42 -10.88
C LEU A 324 -6.26 7.25 -10.09
N ALA A 325 -5.50 6.75 -9.13
CA ALA A 325 -5.90 5.63 -8.29
C ALA A 325 -5.91 6.05 -6.83
N ALA A 326 -6.44 5.19 -5.95
CA ALA A 326 -6.10 5.29 -4.54
C ALA A 326 -4.58 5.40 -4.44
N GLU A 327 -4.10 6.32 -3.61
CA GLU A 327 -2.72 6.24 -3.16
C GLU A 327 -2.57 4.80 -2.70
N CYS A 328 -1.58 4.09 -3.28
CA CYS A 328 -1.12 2.91 -2.59
C CYS A 328 -0.94 3.41 -1.16
N GLU A 329 -1.55 2.76 -0.18
CA GLU A 329 -1.02 2.86 1.16
C GLU A 329 0.40 2.35 1.00
N THR A 330 1.30 3.26 0.65
CA THR A 330 2.66 3.19 1.04
C THR A 330 2.60 3.33 2.57
N VAL A 331 2.12 2.28 3.23
CA VAL A 331 3.09 1.45 3.90
C VAL A 331 4.11 1.04 2.82
N LEU A 332 4.98 2.00 2.43
CA LEU A 332 6.39 1.66 2.45
C LEU A 332 6.44 1.00 3.82
N PRO A 333 6.79 -0.29 3.99
CA PRO A 333 7.33 -0.62 5.28
C PRO A 333 8.33 0.51 5.48
N LEU A 334 8.04 1.40 6.44
CA LEU A 334 9.09 2.28 6.94
C LEU A 334 10.19 1.27 7.09
N GLN A 335 11.23 1.43 6.28
CA GLN A 335 12.34 0.51 6.32
C GLN A 335 12.80 0.74 7.75
N GLN A 336 12.38 -0.18 8.63
CA GLN A 336 12.28 0.04 10.05
C GLN A 336 13.43 -0.75 10.58
N VAL A 337 14.32 -0.05 11.25
CA VAL A 337 15.44 -0.71 11.90
C VAL A 337 14.84 -1.62 12.96
N ALA A 338 15.17 -2.92 12.88
CA ALA A 338 14.76 -3.90 13.87
C ALA A 338 15.14 -3.40 15.26
N ILE A 339 14.20 -3.56 16.18
CA ILE A 339 14.37 -3.19 17.58
C ILE A 339 15.66 -3.83 18.12
N PRO A 340 16.58 -3.03 18.71
CA PRO A 340 17.81 -3.58 19.24
C PRO A 340 17.55 -4.55 20.40
N GLU A 341 18.19 -5.72 20.34
CA GLU A 341 18.27 -6.64 21.47
C GLU A 341 19.33 -6.12 22.45
N VAL A 342 18.92 -5.91 23.70
CA VAL A 342 19.76 -5.30 24.75
C VAL A 342 20.16 -6.38 25.76
N THR A 343 21.47 -6.51 25.99
CA THR A 343 22.03 -7.39 27.02
C THR A 343 22.72 -6.56 28.09
N LEU A 344 22.48 -6.90 29.36
CA LEU A 344 23.08 -6.22 30.50
C LEU A 344 24.03 -7.17 31.24
N HIS A 345 25.28 -6.76 31.38
CA HIS A 345 26.30 -7.47 32.14
C HIS A 345 26.68 -6.67 33.39
N TRP A 346 26.32 -7.18 34.56
CA TRP A 346 26.61 -6.54 35.83
C TRP A 346 27.97 -6.96 36.36
N ALA A 347 28.71 -6.03 36.95
CA ALA A 347 29.89 -6.35 37.75
C ALA A 347 29.51 -7.26 38.92
N GLU A 348 30.37 -8.21 39.30
CA GLU A 348 30.11 -9.12 40.44
C GLU A 348 29.85 -8.39 41.77
N ASP A 349 30.35 -7.16 41.91
CA ASP A 349 30.17 -6.30 43.08
C ASP A 349 29.02 -5.28 42.94
N GLY A 350 28.32 -5.28 41.80
CA GLY A 350 27.21 -4.37 41.49
C GLY A 350 27.63 -2.90 41.30
N THR A 351 28.93 -2.62 41.13
CA THR A 351 29.43 -1.22 41.05
C THR A 351 29.26 -0.59 39.66
N TRP A 352 29.12 -1.40 38.62
CA TRP A 352 28.82 -0.94 37.26
C TRP A 352 28.00 -1.97 36.48
N VAL A 353 27.33 -1.49 35.44
CA VAL A 353 26.66 -2.30 34.43
C VAL A 353 27.24 -1.98 33.07
N GLU A 354 27.63 -3.02 32.32
CA GLU A 354 27.97 -2.94 30.90
C GLU A 354 26.72 -3.25 30.10
N ILE A 355 26.40 -2.34 29.19
CA ILE A 355 25.22 -2.41 28.35
C ILE A 355 25.71 -2.72 26.95
N ASP A 356 25.28 -3.85 26.42
CA ASP A 356 25.46 -4.24 25.03
C ASP A 356 24.12 -4.17 24.29
N ALA A 357 24.14 -3.80 23.01
CA ALA A 357 22.95 -3.81 22.18
C ALA A 357 23.29 -4.13 20.73
N THR A 358 22.56 -5.08 20.16
CA THR A 358 22.73 -5.52 18.78
C THR A 358 21.43 -5.38 18.00
N THR A 359 21.52 -5.20 16.69
CA THR A 359 20.36 -5.19 15.80
C THR A 359 20.60 -6.15 14.66
N THR A 360 19.56 -6.84 14.21
CA THR A 360 19.60 -7.73 13.04
C THR A 360 19.54 -6.97 11.71
N THR A 361 19.38 -5.64 11.76
CA THR A 361 19.34 -4.80 10.55
C THR A 361 20.76 -4.63 9.99
N PRO A 362 21.01 -5.03 8.73
CA PRO A 362 22.33 -4.86 8.11
C PRO A 362 22.76 -3.39 8.07
N GLU A 363 24.02 -3.13 8.39
CA GLU A 363 24.65 -1.80 8.36
C GLU A 363 24.07 -0.77 9.33
N ALA A 364 23.16 -1.18 10.23
CA ALA A 364 22.67 -0.33 11.30
C ALA A 364 23.60 -0.42 12.53
N THR A 365 23.72 0.69 13.26
CA THR A 365 24.49 0.81 14.50
C THR A 365 23.60 1.17 15.67
N CYS A 366 23.80 0.54 16.82
CA CYS A 366 23.08 0.88 18.06
C CYS A 366 23.75 2.07 18.74
N HIS A 367 22.97 3.05 19.17
CA HIS A 367 23.43 4.20 19.92
C HIS A 367 22.68 4.28 21.25
N LEU A 368 23.42 4.62 22.30
CA LEU A 368 22.94 4.69 23.67
C LEU A 368 23.02 6.12 24.19
N GLU A 369 21.97 6.58 24.89
CA GLU A 369 21.94 7.91 25.49
C GLU A 369 21.40 7.86 26.93
N THR A 370 21.94 8.72 27.79
CA THR A 370 21.53 8.91 29.18
C THR A 370 20.93 10.30 29.36
N ASN A 371 19.72 10.40 29.93
CA ASN A 371 19.07 11.67 30.33
C ASN A 371 18.45 12.57 29.23
N GLY A 372 18.09 12.00 28.06
CA GLY A 372 17.07 12.50 27.12
C GLY A 372 17.36 13.77 26.30
N TRP A 373 17.59 13.63 24.99
CA TRP A 373 16.65 13.95 23.88
C TRP A 373 17.28 13.68 22.49
N LYS A 374 16.44 13.13 21.58
CA LYS A 374 16.62 12.74 20.16
C LYS A 374 17.92 12.02 19.73
N PRO A 375 17.79 10.85 19.08
CA PRO A 375 18.94 10.06 18.62
C PRO A 375 19.79 10.83 17.60
N SER A 376 21.09 10.96 17.90
CA SER A 376 22.12 11.49 17.01
C SER A 376 23.23 10.45 16.82
N PRO A 377 23.89 10.38 15.66
CA PRO A 377 25.06 9.50 15.44
C PRO A 377 26.24 9.79 16.38
N SER A 378 26.23 10.93 17.08
CA SER A 378 27.25 11.35 18.04
C SER A 378 27.11 10.72 19.42
N SER A 379 26.05 9.95 19.68
CA SER A 379 25.83 9.29 20.98
C SER A 379 26.72 8.04 21.13
N PRO A 380 27.12 7.67 22.37
CA PRO A 380 27.97 6.51 22.64
C PRO A 380 27.41 5.21 22.02
N THR A 381 28.26 4.47 21.32
CA THR A 381 27.93 3.13 20.78
C THR A 381 28.24 2.07 21.85
N PRO A 382 27.33 1.11 22.11
CA PRO A 382 27.61 -0.08 22.93
C PRO A 382 28.83 -0.88 22.44
N PRO A 383 29.56 -1.58 23.33
CA PRO A 383 29.29 -1.72 24.75
C PRO A 383 29.71 -0.48 25.58
N VAL A 384 28.88 -0.07 26.54
CA VAL A 384 29.15 1.08 27.44
C VAL A 384 28.99 0.68 28.91
N ARG A 385 29.92 1.14 29.78
CA ARG A 385 29.85 0.92 31.23
C ARG A 385 29.32 2.13 31.98
N LEU A 386 28.27 1.92 32.78
CA LEU A 386 27.69 2.95 33.65
C LEU A 386 27.97 2.64 35.12
N LYS A 387 28.44 3.64 35.87
CA LYS A 387 28.77 3.53 37.31
C LYS A 387 27.64 3.95 38.25
N GLN A 388 26.54 4.49 37.72
CA GLN A 388 25.39 4.97 38.51
C GLN A 388 24.07 4.59 37.82
N PRO A 389 22.98 4.35 38.57
CA PRO A 389 21.65 4.13 37.99
C PRO A 389 21.21 5.32 37.14
N ALA A 390 20.80 5.07 35.91
CA ALA A 390 20.34 6.08 34.97
C ALA A 390 19.24 5.51 34.07
N THR A 391 18.38 6.38 33.55
CA THR A 391 17.48 5.99 32.46
C THR A 391 18.26 5.99 31.16
N VAL A 392 18.25 4.87 30.46
CA VAL A 392 19.06 4.65 29.25
C VAL A 392 18.12 4.41 28.08
N ARG A 393 18.33 5.14 26.99
CA ARG A 393 17.59 4.95 25.74
C ARG A 393 18.54 4.38 24.70
N ILE A 394 18.08 3.34 24.00
CA ILE A 394 18.86 2.64 22.99
C ILE A 394 18.06 2.64 21.70
N ALA A 395 18.67 3.16 20.65
CA ALA A 395 18.07 3.23 19.33
C ALA A 395 19.06 2.70 18.30
N ALA A 396 18.55 1.98 17.30
CA ALA A 396 19.34 1.52 16.18
C ALA A 396 19.19 2.52 15.01
N PHE A 397 20.31 2.88 14.40
CA PHE A 397 20.40 3.91 13.36
C PHE A 397 21.00 3.33 12.08
N ARG A 398 20.42 3.67 10.92
CA ARG A 398 21.01 3.40 9.60
C ARG A 398 21.03 4.69 8.77
N PRO A 399 22.15 5.05 8.12
CA PRO A 399 22.20 6.21 7.24
C PRO A 399 21.14 6.12 6.13
N ASN A 400 20.44 7.24 5.86
CA ASN A 400 19.43 7.41 4.81
C ASN A 400 18.03 6.80 5.06
N TRP A 401 17.71 6.32 6.26
CA TRP A 401 16.35 5.87 6.64
C TRP A 401 15.63 6.91 7.50
N THR A 402 14.32 7.14 7.29
CA THR A 402 13.57 8.31 7.81
C THR A 402 12.91 8.13 9.19
N ARG A 403 13.02 6.97 9.84
CA ARG A 403 12.59 6.76 11.24
C ARG A 403 13.42 5.67 11.92
N SER A 404 14.01 5.98 13.08
CA SER A 404 14.55 5.00 14.04
C SER A 404 13.46 4.73 15.08
N GLU A 405 13.00 3.49 15.25
CA GLU A 405 12.26 3.14 16.46
C GLU A 405 13.20 3.09 17.67
N GLU A 406 12.69 3.51 18.82
CA GLU A 406 13.42 3.72 20.07
C GLU A 406 12.96 2.68 21.10
N VAL A 407 13.89 1.97 21.73
CA VAL A 407 13.59 1.23 22.96
C VAL A 407 14.08 2.06 24.14
N GLN A 408 13.14 2.40 25.02
CA GLN A 408 13.47 3.00 26.30
C GLN A 408 13.61 1.89 27.35
N VAL A 409 14.82 1.69 27.87
CA VAL A 409 15.10 0.74 28.95
C VAL A 409 15.31 1.54 30.24
N GLU A 410 14.36 1.42 31.18
CA GLU A 410 14.49 2.10 32.47
C GLU A 410 15.23 1.21 33.48
N ILE A 411 16.46 1.58 33.83
CA ILE A 411 17.26 0.87 34.82
C ILE A 411 17.08 1.55 36.18
N ARG A 412 16.21 0.99 37.04
CA ARG A 412 15.93 1.52 38.40
C ARG A 412 16.51 0.65 39.50
N ARG A 413 17.23 1.22 40.44
CA ARG A 413 17.56 0.51 41.69
C ARG A 413 16.31 0.39 42.56
N LEU A 414 15.79 -0.82 42.74
CA LEU A 414 14.64 -1.07 43.62
C LEU A 414 15.06 -1.02 45.10
N PRO A 415 14.22 -0.48 46.00
CA PRO A 415 14.44 -0.59 47.43
C PRO A 415 14.32 -2.05 47.88
N PRO A 416 15.00 -2.46 48.97
CA PRO A 416 14.85 -3.82 49.50
C PRO A 416 13.39 -4.06 49.94
N PRO A 417 12.83 -5.26 49.72
CA PRO A 417 11.50 -5.60 50.21
C PRO A 417 11.46 -5.51 51.74
N ARG A 418 10.34 -5.04 52.28
CA ARG A 418 10.12 -5.01 53.73
C ARG A 418 9.50 -6.32 54.17
N ILE A 419 9.98 -6.83 55.31
CA ILE A 419 9.45 -8.03 55.93
C ILE A 419 8.66 -7.59 57.15
N GLU A 420 7.36 -7.83 57.14
CA GLU A 420 6.46 -7.53 58.26
C GLU A 420 5.80 -8.81 58.78
N THR A 421 5.34 -8.78 60.03
CA THR A 421 4.59 -9.88 60.64
C THR A 421 3.16 -9.44 60.88
N GLU A 422 2.21 -10.13 60.24
CA GLU A 422 0.79 -9.87 60.41
C GLU A 422 0.08 -11.18 60.77
N ARG A 423 -0.60 -11.21 61.92
CA ARG A 423 -1.38 -12.38 62.42
C ARG A 423 -0.63 -13.72 62.40
N GLY A 424 0.68 -13.71 62.68
CA GLY A 424 1.51 -14.91 62.73
C GLY A 424 2.03 -15.41 61.38
N ALA A 425 1.82 -14.67 60.29
CA ALA A 425 2.44 -14.91 58.99
C ALA A 425 3.53 -13.87 58.68
N LEU A 426 4.59 -14.30 58.01
CA LEU A 426 5.61 -13.43 57.43
C LEU A 426 5.10 -12.91 56.08
N VAL A 427 4.93 -11.59 55.97
CA VAL A 427 4.47 -10.93 54.76
C VAL A 427 5.64 -10.15 54.17
N LEU A 428 5.97 -10.43 52.92
CA LEU A 428 6.90 -9.61 52.15
C LEU A 428 6.12 -8.56 51.38
N LEU A 429 6.40 -7.31 51.72
CA LEU A 429 5.82 -6.15 51.08
C LEU A 429 6.82 -5.61 50.06
N HIS A 430 6.35 -5.49 48.81
CA HIS A 430 7.06 -4.83 47.74
C HIS A 430 6.13 -3.78 47.13
N ASP A 431 6.64 -2.55 46.96
CA ASP A 431 5.85 -1.40 46.49
C ASP A 431 5.48 -1.48 44.99
N ASP A 432 5.98 -2.50 44.29
CA ASP A 432 5.68 -2.80 42.89
C ASP A 432 4.85 -4.11 42.78
N PRO A 433 3.58 -4.04 42.34
CA PRO A 433 2.70 -5.20 42.21
C PRO A 433 3.11 -6.18 41.09
N ALA A 434 4.09 -5.82 40.24
CA ALA A 434 4.61 -6.68 39.17
C ALA A 434 5.92 -7.40 39.54
N ALA A 435 6.47 -7.20 40.75
CA ALA A 435 7.72 -7.81 41.16
C ALA A 435 7.59 -9.33 41.40
N VAL A 436 8.54 -10.10 40.86
CA VAL A 436 8.67 -11.55 41.15
C VAL A 436 9.64 -11.71 42.31
N ILE A 437 9.24 -12.47 43.35
CA ILE A 437 10.06 -12.71 44.53
C ILE A 437 10.42 -14.19 44.62
N GLU A 438 11.72 -14.51 44.63
CA GLU A 438 12.24 -15.88 44.70
C GLU A 438 12.72 -16.23 46.11
N TYR A 439 12.44 -17.47 46.56
CA TYR A 439 12.94 -18.03 47.81
C TYR A 439 13.53 -19.43 47.58
N GLN A 440 14.50 -19.80 48.41
CA GLN A 440 15.13 -21.13 48.38
C GLN A 440 15.00 -21.82 49.74
N TRP A 441 14.38 -23.00 49.76
CA TRP A 441 14.29 -23.83 50.96
C TRP A 441 15.55 -24.70 51.11
N PRO A 442 16.03 -25.00 52.34
CA PRO A 442 17.29 -25.72 52.51
C PRO A 442 17.30 -27.17 51.97
N GLU A 443 16.13 -27.81 51.82
CA GLU A 443 16.06 -29.25 51.50
C GLU A 443 15.28 -29.61 50.23
N GLU A 444 14.49 -28.73 49.62
CA GLU A 444 13.74 -29.04 48.38
C GLU A 444 13.69 -27.86 47.40
N GLY A 445 14.77 -27.63 46.66
CA GLY A 445 14.77 -26.81 45.44
C GLY A 445 14.34 -25.34 45.56
N VAL A 446 14.47 -24.61 44.45
CA VAL A 446 14.02 -23.21 44.32
C VAL A 446 12.59 -23.22 43.77
N TRP A 447 11.67 -22.51 44.43
CA TRP A 447 10.31 -22.32 43.94
C TRP A 447 10.02 -20.84 43.69
N ARG A 448 9.31 -20.55 42.59
CA ARG A 448 8.88 -19.19 42.18
C ARG A 448 7.41 -19.02 42.49
N PHE A 449 7.03 -17.92 43.13
CA PHE A 449 5.64 -17.57 43.36
C PHE A 449 5.26 -16.30 42.61
N TYR A 450 4.06 -16.31 42.03
CA TYR A 450 3.40 -15.16 41.40
C TYR A 450 2.38 -14.55 42.36
N PRO A 451 2.02 -13.26 42.23
CA PRO A 451 1.05 -12.62 43.11
C PRO A 451 -0.29 -13.38 43.07
N GLY A 452 -0.75 -13.88 44.22
CA GLY A 452 -2.03 -14.59 44.38
C GLY A 452 -1.98 -15.99 45.01
N ALA A 453 -0.80 -16.52 45.37
CA ALA A 453 -0.68 -17.85 45.99
C ALA A 453 -0.88 -17.83 47.53
N LEU A 454 -1.61 -18.84 48.00
CA LEU A 454 -2.18 -19.10 49.34
C LEU A 454 -1.16 -19.17 50.53
N PRO A 455 -1.63 -19.10 51.80
CA PRO A 455 -0.80 -18.85 52.98
C PRO A 455 0.11 -20.01 53.40
N VAL A 456 1.27 -19.65 53.97
CA VAL A 456 2.29 -20.57 54.53
C VAL A 456 1.98 -20.88 56.01
N PRO A 457 2.13 -22.14 56.49
CA PRO A 457 1.86 -22.51 57.88
C PRO A 457 2.79 -21.82 58.91
N ALA A 458 2.22 -21.47 60.07
CA ALA A 458 2.81 -20.61 61.11
C ALA A 458 4.08 -21.15 61.79
N ASP A 459 4.33 -22.47 61.75
CA ASP A 459 5.35 -23.11 62.59
C ASP A 459 6.63 -23.48 61.82
N THR A 460 6.87 -22.82 60.69
CA THR A 460 8.01 -23.16 59.82
C THR A 460 9.24 -22.29 60.15
N PRO A 461 10.39 -22.87 60.57
CA PRO A 461 11.58 -22.09 60.87
C PRO A 461 12.22 -21.53 59.58
N LEU A 462 12.07 -20.22 59.37
CA LEU A 462 12.74 -19.47 58.31
C LEU A 462 14.14 -19.04 58.77
N ARG A 463 15.18 -19.48 58.05
CA ARG A 463 16.52 -18.89 58.15
C ARG A 463 16.79 -18.02 56.91
N ALA A 464 16.63 -16.71 57.06
CA ALA A 464 17.07 -15.76 56.06
C ALA A 464 18.57 -15.52 56.21
N ARG A 465 19.34 -15.68 55.12
CA ARG A 465 20.74 -15.24 55.06
C ARG A 465 20.88 -14.24 53.92
N ALA A 466 21.06 -12.96 54.26
CA ALA A 466 21.47 -11.97 53.28
C ALA A 466 22.93 -12.23 52.88
N ARG A 467 23.19 -12.46 51.59
CA ARG A 467 24.56 -12.46 51.03
C ARG A 467 24.68 -11.42 49.91
N LYS A 468 25.26 -10.27 50.30
CA LYS A 468 26.00 -9.25 49.54
C LYS A 468 25.26 -8.30 48.56
N PRO A 469 25.79 -7.05 48.41
CA PRO A 469 25.13 -5.89 47.81
C PRO A 469 25.14 -5.94 46.27
N GLY A 470 24.04 -5.52 45.64
CA GLY A 470 23.95 -5.37 44.18
C GLY A 470 22.62 -5.70 43.50
N TRP A 471 21.49 -5.86 44.21
CA TRP A 471 20.31 -6.46 43.59
C TRP A 471 19.27 -5.46 43.08
N LEU A 472 19.00 -5.60 41.78
CA LEU A 472 17.93 -5.02 40.95
C LEU A 472 17.16 -6.23 40.40
N THR A 473 15.91 -6.44 40.80
CA THR A 473 15.20 -7.72 40.57
C THR A 473 14.22 -7.73 39.39
N SER A 474 14.14 -6.67 38.58
CA SER A 474 13.28 -6.66 37.39
C SER A 474 13.79 -5.73 36.30
N VAL A 475 13.79 -6.22 35.04
CA VAL A 475 13.87 -5.41 33.83
C VAL A 475 12.45 -5.28 33.28
N VAL A 476 11.95 -4.05 33.17
CA VAL A 476 10.65 -3.77 32.55
C VAL A 476 10.90 -3.26 31.14
N VAL A 477 10.50 -4.06 30.14
CA VAL A 477 10.49 -3.65 28.73
C VAL A 477 9.12 -3.05 28.43
N ARG A 478 9.05 -1.76 28.09
CA ARG A 478 7.83 -1.14 27.56
C ARG A 478 7.92 -1.06 26.05
N HIS A 479 6.96 -1.70 25.38
CA HIS A 479 6.77 -1.57 23.94
C HIS A 479 5.78 -0.41 23.68
N ASN A 480 6.10 0.49 22.74
CA ASN A 480 5.16 1.51 22.25
C ASN A 480 4.44 1.04 20.98
N ALA A 481 3.96 -0.20 20.99
CA ALA A 481 2.92 -0.64 20.07
C ALA A 481 1.64 -0.87 20.91
N PRO A 482 0.45 -0.54 20.40
CA PRO A 482 -0.80 -0.67 21.16
C PRO A 482 -1.05 -2.09 21.65
#